data_AF-A0A2M7STA1-F1
#
_entry.id   AF-A0A2M7STA1-F1
#
_cell.length_a   1.000
_cell.length_b   1.000
_cell.length_c   1.000
_cell.angle_alpha   90.00
_cell.angle_beta   90.00
_cell.angle_gamma   90.00
#
_symmetry.space_group_name_H-M   'P 1'
#
loop_
_entity.id
_entity.type
_entity.pdbx_description
1 polymer ?
#
loop_
_entity_poly.entity_id
_entity_poly.type
_entity_poly.pdbx_seq_one_letter_code
_entity_poly.pdbx_strand_id
1 'polypeptide(L)'
;MNIKELLQDIHGLNKRMQELEKKYSMLSEDMFTLYRLGELEQSQDLIRWVGYYELRQERQRSYTSLLRERLLNLRSASAGTPMPLHPVV
;
A
#
# COMPACT_ATOMS: atom_id res chain seq x y z
N MET A 1 -3.21 10.91 11.07
CA MET A 1 -2.05 10.21 10.49
C MET A 1 -1.46 11.09 9.39
N ASN A 2 -0.15 11.29 9.40
CA ASN A 2 0.55 12.08 8.38
C ASN A 2 1.10 11.18 7.26
N ILE A 3 1.59 11.78 6.17
CA ILE A 3 2.13 11.05 5.01
C ILE A 3 3.32 10.15 5.38
N LYS A 4 4.20 10.57 6.30
CA LYS A 4 5.37 9.77 6.72
C LYS A 4 4.94 8.51 7.47
N GLU A 5 3.99 8.64 8.40
CA GLU A 5 3.40 7.51 9.13
C GLU A 5 2.71 6.52 8.19
N LEU A 6 1.92 7.02 7.24
CA LEU A 6 1.27 6.19 6.22
C LEU A 6 2.26 5.40 5.37
N LEU A 7 3.36 6.02 4.95
CA LEU A 7 4.42 5.34 4.21
C LEU A 7 5.08 4.23 5.03
N GLN A 8 5.38 4.51 6.30
CA GLN A 8 5.97 3.52 7.21
C GLN A 8 5.02 2.32 7.41
N ASP A 9 3.72 2.58 7.61
CA ASP A 9 2.70 1.54 7.72
C ASP A 9 2.61 0.69 6.44
N ILE A 10 2.56 1.33 5.27
CA ILE A 10 2.49 0.64 3.97
C ILE A 10 3.73 -0.25 3.79
N HIS A 11 4.92 0.24 4.09
CA HIS A 11 6.15 -0.55 3.99
C HIS A 11 6.16 -1.72 5.01
N GLY A 12 5.68 -1.49 6.23
CA GLY A 12 5.53 -2.54 7.23
C GLY A 12 4.59 -3.66 6.79
N LEU A 13 3.45 -3.29 6.20
CA LEU A 13 2.47 -4.24 5.66
C LEU A 13 3.03 -5.00 4.46
N ASN A 14 3.68 -4.30 3.52
CA ASN A 14 4.34 -4.93 2.37
C ASN A 14 5.37 -5.98 2.81
N LYS A 15 6.15 -5.70 3.85
CA LYS A 15 7.14 -6.66 4.35
C LYS A 15 6.48 -7.95 4.87
N ARG A 16 5.41 -7.83 5.67
CA ARG A 16 4.66 -8.98 6.20
C ARG A 16 3.99 -9.78 5.09
N MET A 17 3.47 -9.09 4.08
CA MET A 17 2.89 -9.72 2.90
C MET A 17 3.95 -10.47 2.10
N GLN A 18 5.12 -9.88 1.89
CA GLN A 18 6.23 -10.50 1.16
C GLN A 18 6.73 -11.80 1.82
N GLU A 19 6.69 -11.88 3.15
CA GLU A 19 7.02 -13.12 3.87
C GLU A 19 6.06 -14.26 3.49
N LEU A 20 4.77 -13.95 3.34
CA LEU A 20 3.75 -14.91 2.92
C LEU A 20 3.86 -15.24 1.42
N GLU A 21 4.10 -14.24 0.57
CA GLU A 21 4.34 -14.46 -0.86
C GLU A 21 5.51 -15.43 -1.09
N LYS A 22 6.60 -15.26 -0.34
CA LYS A 22 7.75 -16.18 -0.39
C LYS A 22 7.39 -17.57 0.11
N LYS A 23 6.62 -17.66 1.21
CA LYS A 23 6.19 -18.95 1.79
C LYS A 23 5.34 -19.74 0.81
N TYR A 24 4.45 -19.08 0.09
CA TYR A 24 3.50 -19.69 -0.84
C TYR A 24 3.95 -19.65 -2.31
N SER A 25 5.12 -19.05 -2.60
CA SER A 25 5.65 -18.84 -3.95
C SER A 25 4.63 -18.22 -4.90
N MET A 26 3.87 -17.24 -4.40
CA MET A 26 2.73 -16.64 -5.09
C MET A 26 2.69 -15.15 -4.78
N LEU A 27 2.45 -14.30 -5.78
CA LEU A 27 2.30 -12.86 -5.57
C LEU A 27 0.95 -12.56 -4.90
N SER A 28 0.89 -11.48 -4.14
CA SER A 28 -0.35 -11.05 -3.48
C SER A 28 -1.49 -10.76 -4.47
N GLU A 29 -1.19 -10.38 -5.71
CA GLU A 29 -2.21 -10.16 -6.74
C GLU A 29 -2.89 -11.47 -7.17
N ASP A 30 -2.10 -12.53 -7.38
CA ASP A 30 -2.61 -13.86 -7.68
C ASP A 30 -3.35 -14.45 -6.48
N MET A 31 -2.77 -14.31 -5.28
CA MET A 31 -3.40 -14.80 -4.05
C MET A 31 -4.72 -14.08 -3.75
N PHE A 32 -4.82 -12.78 -4.07
CA PHE A 32 -6.07 -12.04 -3.98
C PHE A 32 -7.13 -12.57 -4.95
N THR A 33 -6.72 -12.88 -6.18
CA THR A 33 -7.62 -13.42 -7.21
C THR A 33 -8.21 -14.76 -6.75
N LEU A 34 -7.37 -15.69 -6.30
CA LEU A 34 -7.81 -16.99 -5.79
C LEU A 34 -8.68 -16.85 -4.53
N TYR A 35 -8.31 -15.94 -3.61
CA TYR A 35 -9.14 -15.63 -2.44
C TYR A 35 -10.55 -15.16 -2.84
N ARG A 36 -10.65 -14.27 -3.84
CA ARG A 36 -11.92 -13.73 -4.33
C ARG A 36 -12.78 -14.77 -5.04
N LEU A 37 -12.16 -15.77 -5.67
CA LEU A 37 -12.84 -16.90 -6.30
C LEU A 37 -13.27 -17.98 -5.30
N GLY A 38 -12.79 -17.92 -4.05
CA GLY A 38 -13.04 -18.94 -3.04
C GLY A 38 -12.23 -20.23 -3.26
N GLU A 39 -11.12 -20.13 -4.00
CA GLU A 39 -10.27 -21.28 -4.37
C GLU A 39 -9.14 -21.54 -3.37
N LEU A 40 -8.98 -20.68 -2.35
CA LEU A 40 -8.00 -20.87 -1.27
C LEU A 40 -8.63 -21.51 -0.05
N GLU A 41 -7.93 -22.50 0.50
CA GLU A 41 -8.28 -23.08 1.79
C GLU A 41 -8.15 -22.05 2.93
N GLN A 42 -9.12 -22.06 3.84
CA GLN A 42 -9.07 -21.22 5.03
C GLN A 42 -7.92 -21.67 5.94
N SER A 43 -6.92 -20.82 6.07
CA SER A 43 -5.77 -21.04 6.94
C SER A 43 -5.48 -19.78 7.76
N GLN A 44 -4.77 -19.94 8.88
CA GLN A 44 -4.35 -18.79 9.69
C GLN A 44 -3.51 -17.79 8.88
N ASP A 45 -2.73 -18.29 7.92
CA ASP A 45 -1.91 -17.45 7.05
C ASP A 45 -2.74 -16.70 6.02
N LEU A 46 -3.77 -17.33 5.44
CA LEU A 46 -4.72 -16.65 4.58
C LEU A 46 -5.43 -15.53 5.33
N ILE A 47 -5.94 -15.80 6.54
CA ILE A 47 -6.63 -14.80 7.37
C ILE A 47 -5.69 -13.62 7.68
N ARG A 48 -4.44 -13.91 8.06
CA ARG A 48 -3.42 -12.87 8.29
C ARG A 48 -3.15 -12.06 7.03
N TRP A 49 -2.95 -12.74 5.90
CA TRP A 49 -2.66 -12.09 4.64
C TRP A 49 -3.80 -11.17 4.20
N VAL A 50 -5.06 -11.62 4.26
CA VAL A 50 -6.24 -10.81 3.90
C VAL A 50 -6.27 -9.54 4.76
N GLY A 51 -6.07 -9.67 6.08
CA GLY A 51 -6.00 -8.52 6.98
C GLY A 51 -4.89 -7.54 6.63
N TYR A 52 -3.70 -8.03 6.26
CA TYR A 52 -2.60 -7.15 5.81
C TYR A 52 -2.92 -6.48 4.49
N TYR A 53 -3.48 -7.21 3.53
CA TYR A 53 -3.83 -6.69 2.21
C TYR A 53 -4.87 -5.58 2.32
N GLU A 54 -5.99 -5.83 3.01
CA GLU A 54 -7.06 -4.84 3.17
C GLU A 54 -6.58 -3.60 3.91
N LEU A 55 -5.82 -3.77 4.99
CA LEU A 55 -5.26 -2.65 5.73
C LEU A 55 -4.29 -1.84 4.86
N ARG A 56 -3.47 -2.51 4.03
CA ARG A 56 -2.57 -1.83 3.09
C ARG A 56 -3.37 -1.02 2.07
N GLN A 57 -4.44 -1.58 1.51
CA GLN A 57 -5.31 -0.87 0.56
C GLN A 57 -5.91 0.40 1.20
N GLU A 58 -6.36 0.30 2.45
CA GLU A 58 -6.88 1.46 3.20
C GLU A 58 -5.81 2.54 3.42
N ARG A 59 -4.60 2.15 3.83
CA ARG A 59 -3.48 3.09 3.98
C ARG A 59 -3.08 3.73 2.65
N GLN A 60 -3.07 2.96 1.57
CA GLN A 60 -2.76 3.47 0.24
C GLN A 60 -3.77 4.50 -0.25
N ARG A 61 -5.08 4.29 0.03
CA ARG A 61 -6.13 5.26 -0.28
C ARG A 61 -5.93 6.56 0.49
N SER A 62 -5.69 6.46 1.80
CA SER A 62 -5.41 7.61 2.66
C SER A 62 -4.18 8.38 2.20
N TYR A 63 -3.08 7.68 1.89
CA TYR A 63 -1.86 8.27 1.33
C TYR A 63 -2.14 9.01 0.02
N THR A 64 -2.87 8.37 -0.89
CA THR A 64 -3.19 8.95 -2.21
C THR A 64 -4.04 10.22 -2.07
N SER A 65 -5.01 10.22 -1.14
CA SER A 65 -5.83 11.40 -0.86
C SER A 65 -4.97 12.57 -0.35
N LEU A 66 -4.15 12.34 0.67
CA LEU A 66 -3.28 13.37 1.24
C LEU A 66 -2.22 13.87 0.25
N LEU A 67 -1.66 12.96 -0.55
CA LEU A 67 -0.71 13.33 -1.60
C LEU A 67 -1.39 14.20 -2.65
N ARG A 68 -2.62 13.88 -3.06
CA ARG A 68 -3.37 14.67 -4.03
C ARG A 68 -3.61 16.09 -3.53
N GLU A 69 -4.07 16.25 -2.29
CA GLU A 69 -4.23 17.56 -1.65
C GLU A 69 -2.92 18.35 -1.62
N ARG A 70 -1.83 17.69 -1.19
CA ARG A 70 -0.49 18.30 -1.18
C ARG A 70 -0.05 18.75 -2.58
N LEU A 71 -0.26 17.93 -3.60
CA LEU A 71 0.11 18.25 -4.98
C LEU A 71 -0.74 19.38 -5.57
N LEU A 72 -2.03 19.46 -5.23
CA LEU A 72 -2.89 20.57 -5.65
C LEU A 72 -2.43 21.90 -5.04
N ASN A 73 -2.08 21.90 -3.75
CA ASN A 73 -1.52 23.07 -3.08
C ASN A 73 -0.18 23.49 -3.71
N LEU A 74 0.70 22.52 -3.99
CA LEU A 74 1.99 22.80 -4.62
C LEU A 74 1.81 23.33 -6.05
N ARG A 75 0.94 22.74 -6.88
CA ARG A 75 0.66 23.22 -8.24
C ARG A 75 0.07 24.63 -8.24
N SER A 76 -0.76 24.95 -7.25
CA SER A 76 -1.32 26.31 -7.10
C SER A 76 -0.22 27.34 -6.76
N ALA A 77 0.81 26.91 -6.02
CA ALA A 77 1.94 27.75 -5.63
C ALA A 77 3.08 27.80 -6.68
N SER A 78 3.16 26.82 -7.57
CA SER A 78 4.21 26.70 -8.59
C SER A 78 3.56 26.67 -9.97
N ALA A 79 3.55 27.82 -10.63
CA ALA A 79 2.92 28.06 -11.93
C ALA A 79 3.61 27.29 -13.07
N GLY A 80 3.47 25.97 -13.11
CA GLY A 80 3.93 25.10 -14.20
C GLY A 80 5.41 24.72 -14.19
N THR A 81 6.18 25.12 -13.17
CA THR A 81 7.59 24.72 -13.06
C THR A 81 7.71 23.26 -12.62
N PRO A 82 8.57 22.44 -13.26
CA PRO A 82 8.84 21.07 -12.81
C PRO A 82 9.33 21.06 -11.35
N MET A 83 8.71 20.25 -10.51
CA MET A 83 9.16 20.09 -9.12
C MET A 83 10.41 19.18 -9.08
N PRO A 84 11.53 19.63 -8.48
CA PRO A 84 12.69 18.77 -8.31
C PRO A 84 12.39 17.65 -7.30
N LEU A 85 12.75 16.41 -7.66
CA LEU A 85 12.72 15.25 -6.77
C LEU A 85 13.87 15.36 -5.76
N HIS A 86 13.66 16.17 -4.70
CA HIS A 86 14.60 16.20 -3.59
C HIS A 86 14.28 15.10 -2.57
N PRO A 87 15.28 14.37 -2.09
CA PRO A 87 15.08 13.47 -0.96
C PRO A 87 14.60 14.28 0.24
N VAL A 88 13.54 13.80 0.88
CA VAL A 88 13.07 14.37 2.15
C VAL A 88 14.03 13.86 3.22
N VAL A 89 14.99 14.69 3.60
CA VAL A 89 15.92 14.45 4.72
C VAL A 89 15.16 14.38 6.04
#